data_AF-A0A5R2MYL2-F1
#
_entry.id   AF-A0A5R2MYL2-F1
#
_cell.length_a   1.000
_cell.length_b   1.000
_cell.length_c   1.000
_cell.angle_alpha   90.00
_cell.angle_beta   90.00
_cell.angle_gamma   90.00
#
_symmetry.space_group_name_H-M   'P 1'
#
loop_
_entity.id
_entity.type
_entity.pdbx_description
1 polymer ?
#
loop_
_entity_poly.entity_id
_entity_poly.type
_entity_poly.pdbx_seq_one_letter_code
_entity_poly.pdbx_strand_id
1 'polypeptide(L)'
;DDIDIVMNLAAESHVDRSIDGPGAFIETNIVGTYKILNAALEYWRGLSDDRKGRFRFHHVSTDEVFGDLPFDGGMFVEETPYAPSKGRSPNTSSVET
;
A
#
# COMPACT_ATOMS: atom_id res chain seq x y z
N ASP A 1 19.95 -17.92 -3.67
CA ASP A 1 19.06 -17.79 -2.51
C ASP A 1 17.64 -17.56 -2.96
N ASP A 2 16.73 -18.20 -2.26
CA ASP A 2 15.31 -18.26 -2.56
C ASP A 2 14.54 -17.29 -1.64
N ILE A 3 13.55 -16.58 -2.18
CA ILE A 3 12.81 -15.54 -1.45
C ILE A 3 11.56 -16.15 -0.81
N ASP A 4 11.43 -16.03 0.51
CA ASP A 4 10.24 -16.48 1.24
C ASP A 4 9.30 -15.31 1.62
N ILE A 5 9.83 -14.10 1.73
CA ILE A 5 9.06 -12.92 2.15
C ILE A 5 9.46 -11.70 1.31
N VAL A 6 8.47 -10.96 0.84
CA VAL A 6 8.64 -9.61 0.27
C VAL A 6 7.92 -8.63 1.19
N MET A 7 8.63 -7.59 1.63
CA MET A 7 8.05 -6.48 2.40
C MET A 7 8.10 -5.22 1.54
N ASN A 8 6.95 -4.71 1.12
CA ASN A 8 6.86 -3.48 0.34
C ASN A 8 6.64 -2.28 1.28
N LEU A 9 7.71 -1.51 1.51
CA LEU A 9 7.68 -0.25 2.26
C LEU A 9 7.85 0.99 1.35
N ALA A 10 7.97 0.79 0.04
CA ALA A 10 8.27 1.86 -0.89
C ALA A 10 7.01 2.69 -1.16
N ALA A 11 6.95 3.88 -0.61
CA ALA A 11 5.92 4.88 -0.89
C ALA A 11 6.55 6.28 -0.80
N GLU A 12 6.07 7.22 -1.63
CA GLU A 12 6.27 8.63 -1.30
C GLU A 12 5.25 9.02 -0.23
N SER A 13 5.74 9.58 0.87
CA SER A 13 4.99 9.72 2.13
C SER A 13 4.80 11.18 2.57
N HIS A 14 5.43 12.13 1.89
CA HIS A 14 5.34 13.54 2.23
C HIS A 14 4.07 14.18 1.66
N VAL A 15 3.14 14.50 2.54
CA VAL A 15 1.83 15.02 2.10
C VAL A 15 1.93 16.32 1.29
N ASP A 16 2.80 17.24 1.70
CA ASP A 16 2.91 18.56 1.07
C ASP A 16 3.35 18.44 -0.41
N ARG A 17 4.21 17.44 -0.71
CA ARG A 17 4.63 17.14 -2.09
C ARG A 17 3.54 16.52 -2.94
N SER A 18 2.53 15.90 -2.32
CA SER A 18 1.38 15.32 -3.02
C SER A 18 0.43 16.38 -3.57
N ILE A 19 0.41 17.55 -2.94
CA ILE A 19 -0.42 18.71 -3.33
C ILE A 19 0.24 19.43 -4.52
N ASP A 20 1.56 19.65 -4.45
CA ASP A 20 2.30 20.38 -5.50
C ASP A 20 2.68 19.49 -6.71
N GLY A 21 2.74 18.16 -6.53
CA GLY A 21 3.22 17.22 -7.54
C GLY A 21 2.56 15.85 -7.49
N PRO A 22 1.25 15.71 -7.81
CA PRO A 22 0.51 14.46 -7.68
C PRO A 22 1.04 13.32 -8.58
N GLY A 23 1.76 13.64 -9.65
CA GLY A 23 2.32 12.66 -10.58
C GLY A 23 3.36 11.72 -9.93
N ALA A 24 4.22 12.24 -9.05
CA ALA A 24 5.22 11.43 -8.35
C ALA A 24 4.59 10.43 -7.38
N PHE A 25 3.45 10.80 -6.78
CA PHE A 25 2.63 9.93 -5.93
C PHE A 25 1.95 8.82 -6.73
N ILE A 26 1.37 9.12 -7.89
CA ILE A 26 0.79 8.09 -8.78
C ILE A 26 1.87 7.09 -9.20
N GLU A 27 3.00 7.57 -9.72
CA GLU A 27 4.05 6.69 -10.23
C GLU A 27 4.63 5.79 -9.13
N THR A 28 4.89 6.34 -7.95
CA THR A 28 5.53 5.57 -6.87
C THR A 28 4.53 4.66 -6.16
N ASN A 29 3.40 5.19 -5.71
CA ASN A 29 2.51 4.45 -4.81
C ASN A 29 1.59 3.50 -5.59
N ILE A 30 1.03 3.95 -6.72
CA ILE A 30 0.14 3.10 -7.53
C ILE A 30 0.95 2.25 -8.50
N VAL A 31 1.67 2.90 -9.42
CA VAL A 31 2.36 2.18 -10.51
C VAL A 31 3.50 1.33 -9.96
N GLY A 32 4.25 1.85 -8.99
CA GLY A 32 5.30 1.10 -8.29
C GLY A 32 4.77 -0.13 -7.56
N THR A 33 3.68 0.00 -6.80
CA THR A 33 3.07 -1.16 -6.12
C THR A 33 2.51 -2.17 -7.12
N TYR A 34 1.86 -1.72 -8.20
CA TYR A 34 1.41 -2.62 -9.27
C TYR A 34 2.56 -3.41 -9.89
N LYS A 35 3.70 -2.76 -10.16
CA LYS A 35 4.91 -3.42 -10.70
C LYS A 35 5.44 -4.47 -9.72
N ILE A 36 5.55 -4.13 -8.43
CA ILE A 36 6.04 -5.04 -7.38
C ILE A 36 5.08 -6.24 -7.17
N LEU A 37 3.77 -6.00 -7.14
CA LEU A 37 2.77 -7.06 -7.02
C LEU A 37 2.84 -8.04 -8.19
N ASN A 38 2.95 -7.55 -9.43
CA ASN A 38 3.10 -8.43 -10.59
C ASN A 38 4.39 -9.25 -10.54
N ALA A 39 5.51 -8.63 -10.18
CA ALA A 39 6.77 -9.34 -10.05
C ALA A 39 6.71 -10.42 -8.94
N ALA A 40 6.10 -10.11 -7.80
CA ALA A 40 5.89 -11.06 -6.72
C ALA A 40 4.95 -12.20 -7.12
N LEU A 41 3.88 -11.90 -7.87
CA LEU A 41 2.94 -12.89 -8.38
C LEU A 41 3.60 -13.82 -9.42
N GLU A 42 4.40 -13.27 -10.32
CA GLU A 42 5.17 -14.05 -11.30
C GLU A 42 6.15 -14.99 -10.60
N TYR A 43 6.89 -14.48 -9.61
CA TYR A 43 7.78 -15.29 -8.78
C TYR A 43 7.02 -16.41 -8.06
N TRP A 44 5.91 -16.07 -7.37
CA TRP A 44 5.10 -17.02 -6.63
C TRP A 44 4.54 -18.13 -7.53
N ARG A 45 4.14 -17.83 -8.77
CA ARG A 45 3.64 -18.83 -9.74
C ARG A 45 4.69 -19.89 -10.07
N GLY A 46 5.96 -19.52 -10.11
CA GLY A 46 7.10 -20.42 -10.38
C GLY A 46 7.54 -21.29 -9.19
N LEU A 47 7.01 -21.06 -7.99
CA LEU A 47 7.36 -21.84 -6.80
C LEU A 47 6.69 -23.23 -6.79
N SER A 48 7.33 -24.18 -6.09
CA SER A 48 6.70 -25.45 -5.71
C SER A 48 5.55 -25.23 -4.73
N ASP A 49 4.59 -26.16 -4.65
CA ASP A 49 3.38 -26.02 -3.83
C ASP A 49 3.70 -25.79 -2.33
N ASP A 50 4.68 -26.52 -1.81
CA ASP A 50 5.18 -26.38 -0.45
C ASP A 50 5.72 -24.96 -0.17
N ARG A 51 6.39 -24.36 -1.15
CA ARG A 51 6.93 -22.99 -1.04
C ARG A 51 5.86 -21.93 -1.26
N LYS A 52 4.89 -22.16 -2.16
CA LYS A 52 3.72 -21.28 -2.33
C LYS A 52 2.95 -21.10 -1.03
N GLY A 53 2.80 -22.17 -0.24
CA GLY A 53 2.14 -22.14 1.07
C GLY A 53 2.90 -21.31 2.12
N ARG A 54 4.23 -21.18 1.98
CA ARG A 54 5.09 -20.41 2.90
C ARG A 54 5.32 -18.96 2.48
N PHE A 55 5.22 -18.65 1.19
CA PHE A 55 5.49 -17.31 0.69
C PHE A 55 4.56 -16.26 1.31
N ARG A 56 5.11 -15.10 1.68
CA ARG A 56 4.33 -13.97 2.20
C ARG A 56 4.71 -12.67 1.49
N PHE A 57 3.70 -11.91 1.10
CA PHE A 57 3.84 -10.54 0.65
C PHE A 57 3.25 -9.63 1.72
N HIS A 58 4.07 -8.81 2.36
CA HIS A 58 3.66 -7.86 3.38
C HIS A 58 3.69 -6.45 2.79
N HIS A 59 2.52 -5.87 2.57
CA HIS A 59 2.39 -4.48 2.16
C HIS A 59 2.22 -3.61 3.40
N VAL A 60 3.06 -2.59 3.53
CA VAL A 60 2.96 -1.60 4.62
C VAL A 60 2.29 -0.36 4.05
N SER A 61 1.10 -0.04 4.57
CA SER A 61 0.36 1.19 4.28
C SER A 61 0.37 2.13 5.49
N THR A 62 -0.56 3.08 5.54
CA THR A 62 -0.72 4.10 6.56
C THR A 62 -2.18 4.21 7.00
N ASP A 63 -2.43 4.61 8.24
CA ASP A 63 -3.78 4.84 8.78
C ASP A 63 -4.49 6.03 8.10
N GLU A 64 -3.75 6.89 7.40
CA GLU A 64 -4.28 8.01 6.62
C GLU A 64 -5.30 7.58 5.55
N VAL A 65 -5.35 6.31 5.16
CA VAL A 65 -6.35 5.77 4.24
C VAL A 65 -7.77 5.82 4.78
N PHE A 66 -7.93 5.87 6.10
CA PHE A 66 -9.21 5.97 6.78
C PHE A 66 -9.68 7.43 6.97
N GLY A 67 -8.86 8.40 6.58
CA GLY A 67 -9.19 9.83 6.67
C GLY A 67 -8.93 10.43 8.05
N ASP A 68 -9.82 11.32 8.47
CA ASP A 68 -9.69 12.04 9.75
C ASP A 68 -10.64 11.46 10.80
N LEU A 69 -10.15 11.26 12.02
CA LEU A 69 -11.01 10.94 13.17
C LEU A 69 -11.66 12.21 13.74
N PRO A 70 -12.88 12.13 14.29
CA PRO A 70 -13.43 13.21 15.08
C PRO A 70 -12.58 13.44 16.35
N PHE A 71 -12.49 14.70 16.79
CA PHE A 71 -11.67 15.13 17.93
C PHE A 71 -12.13 14.58 19.30
N ASP A 72 -13.22 13.79 19.35
CA ASP A 72 -13.84 13.27 20.56
C ASP A 72 -13.26 11.93 21.06
N GLY A 73 -12.18 11.45 20.43
CA GLY A 73 -11.42 10.29 20.90
C GLY A 73 -11.74 8.96 20.21
N GLY A 74 -12.20 9.01 18.96
CA GLY A 74 -12.34 7.82 18.12
C GLY A 74 -11.01 7.11 17.84
N MET A 75 -11.08 5.87 17.36
CA MET A 75 -9.93 5.07 16.89
C MET A 75 -10.30 4.38 15.58
N PHE A 76 -9.32 4.19 14.70
CA PHE A 76 -9.46 3.35 13.52
C PHE A 76 -9.34 1.87 13.88
N VAL A 77 -10.20 1.06 13.27
CA VAL A 77 -10.17 -0.41 13.27
C VAL A 77 -10.12 -0.92 11.84
N GLU A 78 -9.77 -2.19 11.64
CA GLU A 78 -9.61 -2.81 10.33
C GLU A 78 -10.90 -2.78 9.48
N GLU A 79 -12.08 -2.71 10.12
CA GLU A 79 -13.37 -2.54 9.45
C GLU A 79 -13.74 -1.08 9.16
N THR A 80 -12.88 -0.10 9.50
CA THR A 80 -13.15 1.32 9.21
C THR A 80 -13.21 1.55 7.70
N PRO A 81 -14.26 2.22 7.19
CA PRO A 81 -14.30 2.54 5.76
C PRO A 81 -13.16 3.44 5.33
N TYR A 82 -12.63 3.18 4.14
CA TYR A 82 -11.68 4.07 3.47
C TYR A 82 -12.33 5.43 3.19
N ALA A 83 -11.69 6.52 3.62
CA ALA A 83 -12.21 7.88 3.46
C ALA A 83 -11.08 8.95 3.36
N PRO A 84 -10.17 8.84 2.38
CA PRO A 84 -9.03 9.76 2.27
C PRO A 84 -9.47 11.23 2.10
N SER A 85 -8.83 12.15 2.83
CA SER A 85 -9.22 13.56 2.91
C SER A 85 -8.74 14.41 1.72
N LYS A 86 -9.44 15.52 1.42
CA LYS A 86 -9.26 16.34 0.20
C LYS A 86 -7.89 17.02 0.03
N GLY A 87 -7.08 17.07 1.09
CA GLY A 87 -5.70 17.59 1.05
C GLY A 87 -4.63 16.52 0.85
N ARG A 88 -5.01 15.23 0.82
CA ARG A 88 -4.11 14.09 0.66
C ARG A 88 -4.45 13.29 -0.60
N SER A 89 -3.44 12.65 -1.18
CA SER A 89 -3.58 11.89 -2.42
C SER A 89 -4.55 10.70 -2.25
N PRO A 90 -5.65 10.60 -3.02
CA PRO A 90 -6.59 9.47 -2.99
C PRO A 90 -5.98 8.15 -3.51
N ASN A 91 -4.70 8.17 -3.86
CA ASN A 91 -4.00 7.03 -4.43
C ASN A 91 -3.60 5.99 -3.39
N THR A 92 -3.45 6.37 -2.12
CA THR A 92 -3.03 5.46 -1.05
C THR A 92 -4.08 4.38 -0.79
N SER A 93 -5.37 4.74 -0.78
CA SER A 93 -6.47 3.78 -0.64
C SER A 93 -6.58 2.81 -1.82
N SER A 94 -6.29 3.28 -3.03
CA SER A 94 -6.35 2.47 -4.26
C SER A 94 -5.30 1.36 -4.32
N VAL A 95 -4.28 1.41 -3.45
CA VAL A 95 -3.24 0.39 -3.35
C VAL A 95 -3.66 -0.74 -2.38
N GLU A 96 -4.63 -0.48 -1.50
CA GLU A 96 -5.08 -1.45 -0.49
C GLU A 96 -6.39 -2.16 -0.84
N THR A 97 -7.24 -1.58 -1.70
CA THR A 97 -8.45 -2.23 -2.24
C THR A 97 -8.15 -3.13 -3.43
#